data_AF-A0A937FVC5-F1
#
_entry.id   AF-A0A937FVC5-F1
#
_cell.length_a   1.000
_cell.length_b   1.000
_cell.length_c   1.000
_cell.angle_alpha   90.00
_cell.angle_beta   90.00
_cell.angle_gamma   90.00
#
_symmetry.space_group_name_H-M   'P 1'
#
loop_
_entity.id
_entity.type
_entity.pdbx_description
1 polymer ?
#
loop_
_entity_poly.entity_id
_entity_poly.type
_entity_poly.pdbx_seq_one_letter_code
_entity_poly.pdbx_strand_id
1 'polypeptide(L)' 'MMTGQIIGGEEPETAIKYQIAIMLAVFVATTLSVSLTIFITYRQGFDSYGVLKKDIFRKSRG' A
#
# COMPACT_ATOMS: atom_id res chain seq x y z
N MET A 1 -7.41 -9.21 13.01
CA MET A 1 -8.30 -9.64 11.91
C MET A 1 -9.37 -10.56 12.49
N MET A 2 -10.65 -10.23 12.31
CA MET A 2 -11.83 -11.05 12.64
C MET A 2 -12.36 -11.79 11.40
N THR A 3 -11.58 -11.89 10.32
CA THR A 3 -12.01 -12.40 9.02
C THR A 3 -12.55 -13.82 9.10
N GLY A 4 -11.95 -14.70 9.92
CA GLY A 4 -12.47 -16.05 10.18
C GLY A 4 -13.86 -16.08 10.86
N GLN A 5 -14.25 -15.02 11.57
CA GLN A 5 -15.62 -14.91 12.13
C GLN A 5 -16.65 -14.44 11.10
N ILE A 6 -16.22 -13.74 10.04
CA ILE A 6 -17.11 -13.28 8.95
C ILE A 6 -17.51 -14.46 8.04
N ILE A 7 -16.65 -15.47 7.93
CA ILE A 7 -16.85 -16.67 7.07
C ILE A 7 -17.21 -17.93 7.88
N GLY A 8 -17.34 -17.81 9.20
CA GLY A 8 -17.56 -18.94 10.12
C GLY A 8 -18.92 -19.64 10.03
N GLY A 9 -19.79 -19.22 9.10
CA GLY A 9 -21.09 -19.84 8.82
C GLY A 9 -21.27 -20.34 7.38
N GLU A 10 -20.24 -20.19 6.53
CA GLU A 10 -20.24 -20.63 5.13
C GLU A 10 -19.66 -22.04 4.98
N GLU A 11 -19.98 -22.74 3.88
CA GLU A 11 -19.36 -24.04 3.58
C GLU A 11 -17.82 -23.91 3.54
N PRO A 12 -17.09 -24.85 4.16
CA PRO A 12 -15.64 -24.73 4.35
C PRO A 12 -14.87 -24.59 3.02
N GLU A 13 -15.39 -25.18 1.95
CA GLU A 13 -14.82 -25.04 0.60
C GLU A 13 -14.85 -23.59 0.11
N THR A 14 -15.98 -22.91 0.29
CA THR A 14 -16.21 -21.53 -0.15
C THR A 14 -15.40 -20.55 0.72
N ALA A 15 -15.34 -20.80 2.03
CA ALA A 15 -14.57 -19.97 2.96
C ALA A 15 -13.07 -19.93 2.63
N ILE A 16 -12.47 -21.06 2.23
CA ILE A 16 -11.06 -21.12 1.82
C ILE A 16 -10.81 -20.28 0.56
N LYS A 17 -11.70 -20.37 -0.44
CA LYS A 17 -11.58 -19.61 -1.70
C LYS A 17 -11.62 -18.10 -1.45
N TYR A 18 -12.55 -17.63 -0.62
CA TYR A 18 -12.64 -16.21 -0.26
C TYR A 18 -11.41 -15.73 0.52
N GLN A 19 -10.91 -16.52 1.46
CA GLN A 19 -9.75 -16.13 2.25
C GLN A 19 -8.51 -15.97 1.37
N ILE A 20 -8.26 -16.89 0.43
CA ILE A 20 -7.15 -16.77 -0.52
C ILE A 20 -7.31 -15.51 -1.39
N ALA A 21 -8.52 -15.25 -1.89
CA ALA A 21 -8.79 -14.06 -2.70
C ALA A 21 -8.52 -12.75 -1.93
N ILE A 22 -8.97 -12.66 -0.67
CA ILE A 22 -8.74 -11.48 0.18
C ILE A 22 -7.25 -11.31 0.48
N MET A 23 -6.52 -12.40 0.76
CA MET A 23 -5.08 -12.34 1.01
C MET A 23 -4.32 -11.81 -0.21
N LEU A 24 -4.67 -12.28 -1.41
CA LEU A 24 -4.10 -11.78 -2.66
C LEU A 24 -4.46 -10.31 -2.90
N ALA A 25 -5.70 -9.92 -2.65
CA ALA A 25 -6.14 -8.53 -2.82
C ALA A 25 -5.38 -7.57 -1.90
N VAL A 26 -5.25 -7.91 -0.62
CA VAL A 26 -4.47 -7.10 0.35
C VAL A 26 -3.00 -7.06 -0.03
N PHE A 27 -2.42 -8.19 -0.44
CA PHE A 27 -1.03 -8.26 -0.88
C PHE A 27 -0.75 -7.37 -2.09
N VAL A 28 -1.58 -7.45 -3.13
CA VAL A 28 -1.43 -6.62 -4.34
C VAL A 28 -1.65 -5.15 -4.02
N ALA A 29 -2.70 -4.83 -3.25
CA ALA A 29 -3.01 -3.45 -2.88
C ALA A 29 -1.87 -2.81 -2.06
N THR A 30 -1.31 -3.54 -1.09
CA THR A 30 -0.19 -3.05 -0.27
C THR A 30 1.09 -2.91 -1.10
N THR A 31 1.40 -3.90 -1.94
CA THR A 31 2.56 -3.84 -2.84
C THR A 31 2.48 -2.63 -3.77
N LEU A 32 1.35 -2.45 -4.46
CA LEU A 32 1.13 -1.32 -5.34
C LEU A 32 1.19 0.01 -4.59
N SER A 33 0.55 0.11 -3.43
CA SER A 33 0.56 1.34 -2.61
C SER A 33 1.98 1.75 -2.23
N VAL A 34 2.79 0.80 -1.76
CA VAL A 34 4.19 1.06 -1.39
C VAL A 34 5.03 1.41 -2.62
N SER A 35 4.91 0.64 -3.71
CA SER A 35 5.64 0.92 -4.95
C SER A 35 5.30 2.30 -5.51
N LEU A 36 4.02 2.67 -5.55
CA LEU A 36 3.57 3.97 -6.05
C LEU A 36 4.02 5.10 -5.13
N THR A 37 3.94 4.91 -3.81
CA THR A 37 4.41 5.88 -2.82
C THR A 37 5.89 6.17 -3.00
N ILE A 38 6.72 5.12 -3.14
CA ILE A 38 8.16 5.26 -3.38
C ILE A 38 8.41 5.96 -4.72
N PHE A 39 7.71 5.56 -5.78
CA PHE A 39 7.87 6.15 -7.11
C PHE A 39 7.53 7.64 -7.14
N ILE A 40 6.39 8.02 -6.55
CA ILE A 40 5.96 9.41 -6.45
C ILE A 40 6.92 10.21 -5.58
N THR A 41 7.34 9.65 -4.43
CA THR A 41 8.30 10.30 -3.53
C THR A 41 9.65 10.49 -4.20
N TYR A 42 10.12 9.52 -4.99
CA TYR A 42 11.35 9.65 -5.75
C TYR A 42 11.23 10.76 -6.80
N ARG A 43 10.17 10.76 -7.61
CA ARG A 43 9.97 11.73 -8.69
C ARG A 43 9.74 13.17 -8.20
N GLN A 44 9.01 13.34 -7.10
CA GLN A 44 8.76 14.66 -6.52
C GLN A 44 9.92 15.12 -5.62
N GLY A 45 10.52 14.17 -4.89
CA GLY A 45 11.47 14.43 -3.84
C GLY A 45 12.90 14.64 -4.32
N PHE A 46 13.30 13.94 -5.38
CA PHE A 46 14.69 13.86 -5.78
C PHE A 46 14.89 14.42 -7.18
N ASP A 47 16.01 15.11 -7.38
CA ASP A 47 16.47 15.57 -8.68
C ASP A 47 17.20 14.45 -9.44
N SER A 48 17.51 14.66 -10.72
CA SER A 48 18.16 13.65 -11.60
C SER A 48 19.52 13.14 -11.07
N TYR A 49 20.10 13.83 -10.09
CA TYR A 49 21.34 13.45 -9.40
C TYR A 49 21.11 12.76 -8.05
N GLY A 50 19.86 12.40 -7.70
CA GLY A 50 19.53 11.79 -6.40
C GLY A 50 19.63 12.75 -5.22
N VAL A 51 19.69 14.06 -5.47
CA VAL A 51 19.73 15.10 -4.44
C VAL A 51 18.30 15.50 -4.08
N LEU A 52 17.99 15.57 -2.79
CA LEU A 52 16.68 16.01 -2.29
C LEU A 52 16.42 17.46 -2.72
N LYS A 53 15.31 17.71 -3.42
CA LYS A 53 14.95 19.04 -3.92
C LYS A 53 14.71 20.00 -2.75
N LYS A 54 15.41 21.13 -2.77
CA LYS A 54 15.28 22.17 -1.74
C LYS A 54 13.89 22.82 -1.72
N ASP A 55 13.15 22.72 -2.80
CA ASP A 55 11.77 23.24 -2.96
C ASP A 55 10.74 22.52 -2.08
N ILE A 56 11.06 21.34 -1.56
CA ILE A 56 10.21 20.58 -0.63
C ILE A 56 10.18 21.25 0.75
N PHE A 57 11.26 21.95 1.12
CA PHE A 57 11.32 22.63 2.41
C PHE A 57 10.46 23.89 2.34
N ARG A 58 9.27 23.84 2.97
CA ARG A 58 8.41 25.00 3.14
C ARG A 58 9.19 26.08 3.89
N LYS A 59 9.42 27.23 3.24
CA LYS A 59 10.07 28.40 3.84
C LYS A 59 9.36 28.71 5.16
N SER A 60 10.06 28.54 6.28
CA SER A 60 9.56 28.95 7.60
C SER A 60 9.20 30.42 7.51
N ARG A 61 7.91 30.75 7.52
CA ARG A 61 7.47 32.14 7.74
C ARG A 61 7.93 32.47 9.15
N GLY A 62 8.88 33.41 9.23
CA GLY A 62 9.28 34.06 10.47
C GLY A 62 8.14 34.88 11.06
#